data_AF-A0A383D3I3-F1
#
_entry.id   AF-A0A383D3I3-F1
#
_cell.length_a   1.000
_cell.length_b   1.000
_cell.length_c   1.000
_cell.angle_alpha   90.00
_cell.angle_beta   90.00
_cell.angle_gamma   90.00
#
_symmetry.space_group_name_H-M   'P 1'
#
loop_
_entity.id
_entity.type
_entity.pdbx_description
1 polymer ?
#
loop_
_entity_poly.entity_id
_entity_poly.type
_entity_poly.pdbx_seq_one_letter_code
_entity_poly.pdbx_strand_id
1 'polypeptide(L)'
;MRRFIYVIIINIIFSAPVTENTAKIVAENIIVERFMSTVHGGYTVVSSEMIKDDDQNLIYIFHLNPMGFVLISADDRVSPILAYSYESDFITENMPQNVSYFINTHKYGILDAIENNRIAEQKVIDEWVKYQNEGNLNRRSNNVDPLLTAEFGQEYGWNTYCPEDPTGPGGHAVVG
;
A
#
# COMPACT_ATOMS: atom_id res chain seq x y z
N MET A 1 10.31 -0.52 59.77
CA MET A 1 10.90 -0.60 58.41
C MET A 1 9.77 -0.54 57.40
N ARG A 2 9.58 0.59 56.70
CA ARG A 2 8.56 0.74 55.66
C ARG A 2 9.03 0.01 54.39
N ARG A 3 8.37 -1.09 54.03
CA ARG A 3 8.61 -1.77 52.75
C ARG A 3 7.87 -1.01 51.65
N PHE A 4 8.61 -0.35 50.77
CA PHE A 4 8.06 0.19 49.52
C PHE A 4 7.94 -0.96 48.52
N ILE A 5 6.72 -1.23 48.05
CA ILE A 5 6.46 -2.17 46.96
C ILE A 5 6.48 -1.34 45.67
N TYR A 6 7.50 -1.56 44.84
CA TYR A 6 7.55 -0.99 43.48
C TYR A 6 6.78 -1.92 42.55
N VAL A 7 5.64 -1.46 42.04
CA VAL A 7 4.90 -2.15 40.98
C VAL A 7 5.48 -1.70 39.64
N ILE A 8 6.18 -2.59 38.95
CA ILE A 8 6.63 -2.38 37.57
C ILE A 8 5.45 -2.77 36.66
N ILE A 9 4.83 -1.78 36.02
CA ILE A 9 3.86 -2.01 34.96
C ILE A 9 4.64 -2.17 33.66
N ILE A 10 4.76 -3.41 33.18
CA ILE A 10 5.29 -3.70 31.84
C ILE A 10 4.15 -3.51 30.85
N ASN A 11 4.18 -2.41 30.08
CA ASN A 11 3.34 -2.27 28.89
C ASN A 11 3.98 -3.10 27.78
N ILE A 12 3.47 -4.31 27.56
CA ILE A 12 3.82 -5.10 26.38
C ILE A 12 2.96 -4.56 25.24
N ILE A 13 3.55 -3.77 24.34
CA ILE A 13 2.90 -3.37 23.11
C ILE A 13 2.99 -4.58 22.18
N PHE A 14 1.95 -5.41 22.18
CA PHE A 14 1.82 -6.45 21.18
C PHE A 14 1.38 -5.80 19.87
N SER A 15 2.08 -6.14 18.78
CA SER A 15 1.58 -5.92 17.43
C SER A 15 0.22 -6.60 17.30
N ALA A 16 -0.76 -5.86 16.76
CA ALA A 16 -2.12 -6.34 16.56
C ALA A 16 -2.48 -6.32 15.08
N PRO A 17 -3.31 -7.27 14.61
CA PRO A 17 -3.90 -7.18 13.29
C PRO A 17 -4.62 -5.83 13.13
N VAL A 18 -4.34 -5.14 12.04
CA VAL A 18 -4.94 -3.84 11.73
C VAL A 18 -6.36 -4.10 11.25
N THR A 19 -7.34 -3.44 11.87
CA THR A 19 -8.74 -3.54 11.44
C THR A 19 -8.99 -2.72 10.18
N GLU A 20 -10.02 -3.08 9.41
CA GLU A 20 -10.40 -2.31 8.22
C GLU A 20 -10.70 -0.83 8.53
N ASN A 21 -11.34 -0.56 9.67
CA ASN A 21 -11.63 0.82 10.10
C ASN A 21 -10.34 1.60 10.39
N THR A 22 -9.37 0.97 11.06
CA THR A 22 -8.05 1.56 11.29
C THR A 22 -7.31 1.82 9.97
N ALA A 23 -7.33 0.85 9.06
CA ALA A 23 -6.72 0.98 7.74
C ALA A 23 -7.39 2.09 6.92
N LYS A 24 -8.71 2.25 7.03
CA LYS A 24 -9.46 3.32 6.37
C LYS A 24 -9.09 4.71 6.88
N ILE A 25 -8.96 4.89 8.20
CA ILE A 25 -8.49 6.15 8.80
C ILE A 25 -7.08 6.48 8.29
N VAL A 26 -6.20 5.48 8.26
CA VAL A 26 -4.84 5.62 7.73
C VAL A 26 -4.87 6.03 6.25
N ALA A 27 -5.69 5.37 5.42
CA ALA A 27 -5.87 5.73 4.01
C ALA A 27 -6.37 7.17 3.83
N GLU A 28 -7.38 7.59 4.58
CA GLU A 28 -7.93 8.96 4.55
C GLU A 28 -6.86 10.00 4.91
N ASN A 29 -6.04 9.73 5.93
CA ASN A 29 -4.94 10.62 6.31
C ASN A 29 -3.82 10.67 5.25
N ILE A 30 -3.57 9.57 4.55
CA ILE A 30 -2.61 9.54 3.42
C ILE A 30 -3.12 10.38 2.25
N ILE A 31 -4.42 10.30 1.95
CA ILE A 31 -5.06 11.13 0.93
C ILE A 31 -4.90 12.61 1.29
N VAL A 32 -5.16 12.99 2.55
CA VAL A 32 -5.00 14.38 3.01
C VAL A 32 -3.56 14.87 2.86
N GLU A 33 -2.56 14.06 3.18
CA GLU A 33 -1.15 14.47 3.08
C GLU A 33 -0.64 14.53 1.62
N ARG A 34 -1.00 13.53 0.81
CA ARG A 34 -0.33 13.26 -0.48
C ARG A 34 -1.15 13.70 -1.69
N PHE A 35 -2.47 13.77 -1.57
CA PHE A 35 -3.38 14.02 -2.69
C PHE A 35 -3.94 15.44 -2.61
N MET A 36 -4.13 15.99 -1.41
CA MET A 36 -4.69 17.35 -1.26
C MET A 36 -3.66 18.46 -1.49
N SER A 37 -3.12 18.54 -2.72
CA SER A 37 -2.53 19.77 -3.28
C SER A 37 -3.65 20.67 -3.84
N THR A 38 -3.37 21.93 -4.17
CA THR A 38 -4.34 22.84 -4.81
C THR A 38 -4.85 22.35 -6.17
N VAL A 39 -4.24 21.31 -6.74
CA VAL A 39 -4.55 20.76 -8.07
C VAL A 39 -5.41 19.48 -7.96
N HIS A 40 -5.44 18.79 -6.81
CA HIS A 40 -5.95 17.42 -6.66
C HIS A 40 -6.92 17.30 -5.46
N GLY A 41 -7.71 18.34 -5.17
CA GLY A 41 -8.71 18.28 -4.09
C GLY A 41 -9.89 17.36 -4.42
N GLY A 42 -10.49 16.73 -3.40
CA GLY A 42 -11.79 16.06 -3.51
C GLY A 42 -11.78 14.53 -3.56
N TYR A 43 -10.65 13.87 -3.28
CA TYR A 43 -10.58 12.41 -3.22
C TYR A 43 -11.32 11.87 -1.99
N THR A 44 -12.13 10.83 -2.21
CA THR A 44 -12.86 10.11 -1.15
C THR A 44 -12.76 8.61 -1.37
N VAL A 45 -12.70 7.85 -0.28
CA VAL A 45 -12.77 6.37 -0.35
C VAL A 45 -14.20 5.96 -0.70
N VAL A 46 -14.38 5.19 -1.77
CA VAL A 46 -15.71 4.73 -2.24
C VAL A 46 -15.97 3.26 -2.01
N SER A 47 -14.94 2.43 -2.04
CA SER A 47 -15.03 1.00 -1.77
C SER A 47 -13.70 0.46 -1.24
N SER A 48 -13.75 -0.73 -0.66
CA SER A 48 -12.59 -1.45 -0.17
C SER A 48 -12.59 -2.89 -0.64
N GLU A 49 -11.39 -3.41 -0.88
CA GLU A 49 -11.11 -4.83 -1.11
C GLU A 49 -10.02 -5.31 -0.16
N MET A 50 -9.87 -6.63 -0.06
CA MET A 50 -8.88 -7.23 0.82
C MET A 50 -8.16 -8.38 0.14
N ILE A 51 -6.84 -8.30 0.11
CA ILE A 51 -5.98 -9.42 -0.26
C ILE A 51 -5.66 -10.21 1.00
N LYS A 52 -5.92 -11.52 0.94
CA LYS A 52 -5.68 -12.48 2.01
C LYS A 52 -4.71 -13.57 1.57
N ASP A 53 -4.19 -14.28 2.55
CA ASP A 53 -3.54 -15.58 2.38
C ASP A 53 -4.15 -16.52 3.41
N ASP A 54 -4.87 -17.54 2.94
CA ASP A 54 -5.83 -18.31 3.74
C ASP A 54 -6.79 -17.40 4.54
N ASP A 55 -6.79 -17.51 5.87
CA ASP A 55 -7.60 -16.69 6.78
C ASP A 55 -6.88 -15.41 7.25
N GLN A 56 -5.63 -15.18 6.84
CA GLN A 56 -4.84 -14.03 7.23
C GLN A 56 -5.10 -12.85 6.31
N ASN A 57 -5.61 -11.75 6.87
CA ASN A 57 -5.71 -10.48 6.16
C ASN A 57 -4.31 -9.88 5.98
N LEU A 58 -3.95 -9.47 4.77
CA LEU A 58 -2.61 -8.95 4.48
C LEU A 58 -2.62 -7.52 3.94
N ILE A 59 -3.49 -7.20 2.98
CA ILE A 59 -3.50 -5.89 2.35
C ILE A 59 -4.95 -5.42 2.19
N TYR A 60 -5.23 -4.22 2.68
CA TYR A 60 -6.45 -3.48 2.39
C TYR A 60 -6.22 -2.61 1.15
N ILE A 61 -7.15 -2.65 0.20
CA ILE A 61 -7.17 -1.78 -0.98
C ILE A 61 -8.35 -0.84 -0.80
N PHE A 62 -8.11 0.46 -0.81
CA PHE A 62 -9.16 1.47 -0.81
C PHE A 62 -9.20 2.16 -2.16
N HIS A 63 -10.32 2.01 -2.86
CA HIS A 63 -10.56 2.66 -4.15
C HIS A 63 -11.12 4.06 -3.93
N LEU A 64 -10.70 4.99 -4.78
CA LEU A 64 -10.96 6.41 -4.62
C LEU A 64 -11.86 6.94 -5.74
N ASN A 65 -12.61 7.99 -5.42
CA ASN A 65 -13.31 8.84 -6.39
C ASN A 65 -12.70 10.24 -6.32
N PRO A 66 -12.32 10.90 -7.44
CA PRO A 66 -12.67 10.57 -8.83
C PRO A 66 -11.96 9.39 -9.48
N MET A 67 -10.77 9.03 -9.02
CA MET A 67 -9.96 7.92 -9.54
C MET A 67 -8.87 7.58 -8.51
N GLY A 68 -8.29 6.39 -8.54
CA GLY A 68 -7.10 6.08 -7.75
C GLY A 68 -7.32 5.08 -6.63
N PHE A 69 -6.27 4.83 -5.87
CA PHE A 69 -6.27 3.84 -4.80
C PHE A 69 -5.25 4.14 -3.72
N VAL A 70 -5.43 3.50 -2.55
CA VAL A 70 -4.41 3.38 -1.50
C VAL A 70 -4.36 1.92 -1.00
N LEU A 71 -3.17 1.31 -1.03
CA LEU A 71 -2.90 -0.01 -0.47
C LEU A 71 -2.28 0.12 0.92
N ILE A 72 -2.97 -0.45 1.91
CA ILE A 72 -2.61 -0.40 3.33
C ILE A 72 -2.29 -1.78 3.86
N SER A 73 -1.21 -1.92 4.63
CA SER A 73 -0.90 -3.17 5.33
C SER A 73 -1.98 -3.51 6.37
N ALA A 74 -2.34 -4.80 6.47
CA ALA A 74 -3.23 -5.32 7.50
C ALA A 74 -2.51 -5.70 8.81
N ASP A 75 -1.21 -5.43 8.92
CA ASP A 75 -0.40 -5.71 10.12
C ASP A 75 0.56 -4.55 10.42
N ASP A 76 0.65 -4.16 11.69
CA ASP A 76 1.41 -2.99 12.15
C ASP A 76 2.93 -3.24 12.30
N ARG A 77 3.40 -4.47 12.05
CA ARG A 77 4.84 -4.80 12.00
C ARG A 77 5.55 -4.26 10.75
N VAL A 78 4.80 -3.96 9.70
CA VAL A 78 5.33 -3.42 8.43
C VAL A 78 4.78 -2.02 8.16
N SER A 79 5.36 -1.30 7.19
CA SER A 79 4.92 0.06 6.85
C SER A 79 3.42 0.12 6.52
N PRO A 80 2.68 1.13 6.99
CA PRO A 80 1.26 1.27 6.70
C PRO A 80 0.97 1.47 5.21
N ILE A 81 1.88 2.09 4.44
CA ILE A 81 1.64 2.46 3.04
C ILE A 81 2.42 1.54 2.13
N LEU A 82 1.72 0.71 1.37
CA LEU A 82 2.37 -0.19 0.40
C LEU A 82 2.42 0.45 -0.99
N ALA A 83 1.31 1.06 -1.43
CA ALA A 83 1.23 1.79 -2.70
C ALA A 83 0.06 2.77 -2.69
N TYR A 84 0.07 3.74 -3.60
CA TYR A 84 -1.06 4.63 -3.84
C TYR A 84 -0.97 5.24 -5.25
N SER A 85 -2.10 5.67 -5.80
CA SER A 85 -2.18 6.45 -7.05
C SER A 85 -3.39 7.37 -7.00
N TYR A 86 -3.29 8.56 -7.60
CA TYR A 86 -4.42 9.45 -7.90
C TYR A 86 -4.71 9.55 -9.41
N GLU A 87 -3.92 8.87 -10.24
CA GLU A 87 -3.98 8.96 -11.70
C GLU A 87 -4.53 7.69 -12.36
N SER A 88 -4.70 6.60 -11.61
CA SER A 88 -5.14 5.31 -12.14
C SER A 88 -5.79 4.45 -11.06
N ASP A 89 -6.85 3.74 -11.40
CA ASP A 89 -7.47 2.74 -10.50
C ASP A 89 -6.58 1.49 -10.36
N PHE A 90 -6.74 0.78 -9.24
CA PHE A 90 -6.12 -0.53 -9.05
C PHE A 90 -7.12 -1.62 -9.45
N ILE A 91 -6.70 -2.57 -10.26
CA ILE A 91 -7.55 -3.67 -10.70
C ILE A 91 -6.91 -4.97 -10.21
N THR A 92 -7.62 -5.73 -9.38
CA THR A 92 -7.13 -6.99 -8.81
C THR A 92 -7.32 -8.16 -9.77
N GLU A 93 -8.29 -8.09 -10.67
CA GLU A 93 -8.52 -9.09 -11.71
C GLU A 93 -7.45 -9.03 -12.81
N ASN A 94 -6.90 -10.20 -13.17
CA ASN A 94 -5.92 -10.34 -14.26
C ASN A 94 -4.73 -9.36 -14.17
N MET A 95 -4.24 -9.11 -12.94
CA MET A 95 -3.09 -8.22 -12.72
C MET A 95 -1.89 -8.61 -13.60
N PRO A 96 -1.27 -7.64 -14.29
CA PRO A 96 -0.01 -7.86 -15.01
C PRO A 96 1.04 -8.54 -14.13
N GLN A 97 1.89 -9.39 -14.71
CA GLN A 97 2.84 -10.22 -13.94
C GLN A 97 3.75 -9.40 -13.02
N ASN A 98 4.19 -8.22 -13.46
CA ASN A 98 4.99 -7.29 -12.65
C ASN A 98 4.23 -6.76 -11.44
N VAL A 99 2.95 -6.40 -11.61
CA VAL A 99 2.08 -5.95 -10.50
C VAL A 99 1.81 -7.12 -9.55
N SER A 100 1.50 -8.30 -10.09
CA SER A 100 1.33 -9.53 -9.30
C SER A 100 2.57 -9.85 -8.47
N TYR A 101 3.78 -9.72 -9.04
CA TYR A 101 5.04 -9.90 -8.33
C TYR A 101 5.22 -8.88 -7.20
N PHE A 102 4.92 -7.60 -7.45
CA PHE A 102 4.97 -6.55 -6.44
C PHE A 102 4.04 -6.86 -5.24
N ILE A 103 2.79 -7.23 -5.52
CA ILE A 103 1.81 -7.59 -4.50
C ILE A 103 2.27 -8.83 -3.72
N ASN A 104 2.72 -9.88 -4.41
CA ASN A 104 3.21 -11.10 -3.75
C ASN A 104 4.43 -10.82 -2.86
N THR A 105 5.35 -9.95 -3.28
CA THR A 105 6.49 -9.54 -2.45
C THR A 105 6.04 -8.91 -1.13
N HIS A 106 5.02 -8.05 -1.18
CA HIS A 106 4.44 -7.45 0.02
C HIS A 106 3.70 -8.49 0.88
N LYS A 107 2.91 -9.38 0.26
CA LYS A 107 2.26 -10.49 0.98
C LYS A 107 3.30 -11.32 1.75
N TYR A 108 4.38 -11.72 1.10
CA TYR A 108 5.46 -12.48 1.74
C TYR A 108 6.10 -11.72 2.89
N GLY A 109 6.39 -10.43 2.72
CA GLY A 109 6.97 -9.60 3.78
C GLY A 109 6.07 -9.48 5.03
N ILE A 110 4.75 -9.38 4.82
CA ILE A 110 3.77 -9.31 5.91
C ILE A 110 3.66 -10.65 6.63
N LEU A 111 3.52 -11.75 5.88
CA LEU A 111 3.47 -13.10 6.45
C LEU A 111 4.73 -13.43 7.25
N ASP A 112 5.90 -13.16 6.68
CA ASP A 112 7.19 -13.35 7.33
C ASP A 112 7.33 -12.52 8.61
N ALA A 113 6.78 -11.29 8.65
CA ALA A 113 6.74 -10.48 9.86
C ALA A 113 5.80 -11.06 10.94
N ILE A 114 4.65 -11.60 10.55
CA ILE A 114 3.69 -12.26 11.44
C ILE A 114 4.28 -13.55 12.01
N GLU A 115 4.74 -14.47 11.15
CA GLU A 115 5.24 -15.80 11.51
C GLU A 115 6.46 -15.74 12.43
N ASN A 116 7.36 -14.77 12.19
CA ASN A 116 8.55 -14.58 13.01
C ASN A 116 8.35 -13.59 14.17
N ASN A 117 7.12 -13.11 14.39
CA ASN A 117 6.78 -12.12 15.41
C ASN A 117 7.77 -10.94 15.43
N ARG A 118 8.05 -10.39 14.25
CA ARG A 118 9.02 -9.30 14.10
C ARG A 118 8.57 -8.08 14.88
N ILE A 119 9.54 -7.39 15.48
CA ILE A 119 9.30 -6.10 16.11
C ILE A 119 9.40 -5.03 15.02
N ALA A 120 8.36 -4.21 14.90
CA ALA A 120 8.36 -3.08 13.98
C ALA A 120 9.56 -2.16 14.25
N GLU A 121 10.25 -1.73 13.20
CA GLU A 121 11.27 -0.68 13.34
C GLU A 121 10.62 0.62 13.82
N GLN A 122 11.37 1.44 14.57
CA GLN A 122 10.85 2.70 15.11
C GLN A 122 10.22 3.59 14.02
N LYS A 123 10.81 3.62 12.82
CA LYS A 123 10.27 4.37 11.68
C LYS A 123 8.87 3.88 11.26
N VAL A 124 8.64 2.56 11.27
CA VAL A 124 7.33 1.97 10.93
C VAL A 124 6.30 2.35 11.99
N ILE A 125 6.69 2.27 13.28
CA ILE A 125 5.83 2.69 14.40
C ILE A 125 5.47 4.17 14.26
N ASP A 126 6.44 5.03 13.97
CA ASP A 126 6.22 6.46 13.80
C ASP A 126 5.31 6.75 12.59
N GLU A 127 5.42 5.99 11.50
CA GLU A 127 4.51 6.07 10.35
C GLU A 127 3.08 5.70 10.73
N TRP A 128 2.87 4.57 11.45
CA TRP A 128 1.54 4.20 11.95
C TRP A 128 0.96 5.26 12.87
N VAL A 129 1.74 5.74 13.85
CA VAL A 129 1.31 6.81 14.76
C VAL A 129 0.96 8.08 14.00
N LYS A 130 1.73 8.45 12.97
CA LYS A 130 1.46 9.62 12.14
C LYS A 130 0.11 9.50 11.42
N TYR A 131 -0.17 8.38 10.78
CA TYR A 131 -1.37 8.22 9.95
C TYR A 131 -2.60 7.75 10.73
N GLN A 132 -2.46 7.27 11.97
CA GLN A 132 -3.58 6.98 12.85
C GLN A 132 -4.08 8.22 13.60
N ASN A 133 -3.24 9.26 13.75
CA ASN A 133 -3.60 10.48 14.48
C ASN A 133 -3.83 11.65 13.50
N GLU A 134 -5.01 12.28 13.58
CA GLU A 134 -5.45 13.34 12.65
C GLU A 134 -4.65 14.67 12.73
N GLY A 135 -3.71 14.80 13.67
CA GLY A 135 -3.22 16.11 14.13
C GLY A 135 -1.94 16.66 13.48
N ASN A 136 -1.16 15.90 12.72
CA ASN A 136 0.16 16.37 12.25
C ASN A 136 0.56 15.84 10.85
N LEU A 137 -0.33 16.02 9.88
CA LEU A 137 -0.04 15.74 8.48
C LEU A 137 0.58 16.98 7.83
N ASN A 138 1.90 17.09 7.91
CA ASN A 138 2.64 18.09 7.13
C ASN A 138 2.48 17.77 5.64
N ARG A 139 1.69 18.58 4.93
CA ARG A 139 1.54 18.46 3.47
C ARG A 139 2.90 18.54 2.81
N ARG A 140 3.20 17.58 1.93
CA ARG A 140 4.44 17.61 1.16
C ARG A 140 4.35 18.74 0.13
N SER A 141 5.17 19.77 0.27
CA SER A 141 5.26 20.86 -0.72
C SER A 141 6.16 20.52 -1.91
N ASN A 142 7.05 19.52 -1.75
CA ASN A 142 8.05 19.14 -2.74
C ASN A 142 7.78 17.71 -3.19
N ASN A 143 6.86 17.55 -4.14
CA ASN A 143 6.75 16.31 -4.91
C ASN A 143 7.63 16.44 -6.15
N VAL A 144 8.34 15.36 -6.51
CA VAL A 144 8.93 15.27 -7.86
C VAL A 144 7.94 14.45 -8.66
N ASP A 145 7.24 15.11 -9.56
CA ASP A 145 6.29 14.45 -10.45
C ASP A 145 7.02 13.46 -11.38
N PRO A 146 6.32 12.47 -11.96
CA PRO A 146 6.92 11.52 -12.88
C PRO A 146 7.73 12.22 -13.98
N LEU A 147 9.01 11.87 -14.09
CA LEU A 147 9.91 12.46 -15.10
C LEU A 147 9.59 11.97 -16.52
N LEU A 148 8.92 10.82 -16.62
CA LEU A 148 8.47 10.22 -17.86
C LEU A 148 6.95 10.32 -17.93
N THR A 149 6.45 10.84 -19.04
CA THR A 149 5.01 10.92 -19.35
C THR A 149 4.58 9.88 -20.38
N ALA A 150 5.51 9.11 -20.94
CA ALA A 150 5.21 8.08 -21.91
C ALA A 150 4.65 6.82 -21.24
N GLU A 151 3.49 6.36 -21.71
CA GLU A 151 2.85 5.12 -21.28
C GLU A 151 3.23 3.98 -22.23
N PHE A 152 4.45 3.47 -22.07
CA PHE A 152 4.91 2.32 -22.84
C PHE A 152 4.14 1.05 -22.46
N GLY A 153 3.79 0.24 -23.45
CA GLY A 153 3.16 -1.07 -23.28
C GLY A 153 4.04 -2.21 -23.77
N GLN A 154 3.53 -3.45 -23.63
CA GLN A 154 4.26 -4.65 -24.06
C GLN A 154 3.71 -5.32 -25.31
N GLU A 155 2.48 -4.96 -25.71
CA GLU A 155 1.71 -5.66 -26.72
C GLU A 155 1.79 -4.99 -28.10
N TYR A 156 0.77 -5.25 -28.93
CA TYR A 156 0.66 -4.77 -30.30
C TYR A 156 0.92 -3.26 -30.42
N GLY A 157 1.74 -2.90 -31.40
CA GLY A 157 2.27 -1.55 -31.59
C GLY A 157 3.67 -1.39 -30.99
N TRP A 158 3.88 -1.83 -29.74
CA TRP A 158 5.19 -1.80 -29.07
C TRP A 158 6.06 -3.00 -29.45
N ASN A 159 5.46 -4.16 -29.67
CA ASN A 159 6.16 -5.40 -30.00
C ASN A 159 6.37 -5.65 -31.51
N THR A 160 6.18 -4.64 -32.36
CA THR A 160 6.23 -4.76 -33.83
C THR A 160 7.52 -5.37 -34.38
N TYR A 161 8.64 -5.20 -33.68
CA TYR A 161 9.95 -5.75 -34.07
C TYR A 161 10.44 -6.89 -33.17
N CYS A 162 9.59 -7.41 -32.29
CA CYS A 162 9.89 -8.63 -31.53
C CYS A 162 9.80 -9.87 -32.45
N PRO A 163 10.37 -11.01 -32.06
CA PRO A 163 10.23 -12.26 -32.82
C PRO A 163 8.77 -12.67 -33.01
N GLU A 164 8.46 -13.34 -34.12
CA GLU A 164 7.12 -13.89 -34.37
C GLU A 164 6.73 -14.92 -33.31
N ASP A 165 5.52 -14.79 -32.79
CA ASP A 165 4.87 -15.73 -31.88
C ASP A 165 3.39 -15.85 -32.28
N PRO A 166 2.96 -17.01 -32.82
CA PRO A 166 1.57 -17.22 -33.25
C PRO A 166 0.53 -17.04 -32.13
N THR A 167 0.96 -17.14 -30.87
CA THR A 167 0.12 -16.95 -29.68
C THR A 167 0.28 -15.58 -29.03
N GLY A 168 1.24 -14.79 -29.49
CA GLY A 168 1.56 -13.46 -28.96
C GLY A 168 0.64 -12.37 -29.51
N PRO A 169 0.48 -11.24 -28.79
CA PRO A 169 -0.31 -10.11 -29.25
C PRO A 169 0.18 -9.60 -30.61
N GLY A 170 -0.70 -9.56 -31.62
CA GLY A 170 -0.32 -9.11 -32.95
C GLY A 170 0.69 -10.01 -33.69
N GLY A 171 0.80 -11.28 -33.29
CA GLY A 171 1.66 -12.28 -33.95
C GLY A 171 3.14 -12.21 -33.57
N HIS A 172 3.47 -11.45 -32.51
CA HIS A 172 4.85 -11.28 -32.03
C HIS A 172 4.91 -11.50 -30.52
N ALA A 173 6.06 -11.97 -30.04
CA ALA A 173 6.37 -12.04 -28.62
C ALA A 173 6.23 -10.66 -27.96
N VAL A 174 5.90 -10.60 -26.67
CA VAL A 174 5.88 -9.33 -25.91
C VAL A 174 7.29 -8.73 -25.79
N VAL A 175 7.38 -7.42 -25.50
CA VAL A 175 8.68 -6.70 -25.47
C VAL A 175 9.62 -7.11 -24.32
N GLY A 176 9.10 -7.73 -23.26
CA GLY A 176 9.87 -8.16 -22.09
C GLY A 176 9.03 -8.56 -20.89
#